data_AF-A0A258R8I0-F1
#
_entry.id   AF-A0A258R8I0-F1
#
_cell.length_a   1.000
_cell.length_b   1.000
_cell.length_c   1.000
_cell.angle_alpha   90.00
_cell.angle_beta   90.00
_cell.angle_gamma   90.00
#
_symmetry.space_group_name_H-M   'P 1'
#
loop_
_entity.id
_entity.type
_entity.pdbx_description
1 polymer ?
#
loop_
_entity_poly.entity_id
_entity_poly.type
_entity_poly.pdbx_seq_one_letter_code
_entity_poly.pdbx_strand_id
1 'polypeptide(L)' 'MYDLRTYLATKDLPGGPVYIEEQFTAEYQLMNPQVVDSNDDRPLTPGRAIGGLISLALLVGTGVYLFLAW' A
#
# COMPACT_ATOMS: atom_id res chain seq x y z
N MET A 1 16.49 -7.31 -1.93
CA MET A 1 16.89 -8.35 -2.91
C MET A 1 16.34 -7.93 -4.28
N TYR A 2 16.93 -8.41 -5.38
CA TYR A 2 16.59 -7.97 -6.74
C TYR A 2 15.73 -9.00 -7.46
N ASP A 3 14.75 -8.53 -8.24
CA ASP A 3 13.84 -9.40 -8.97
C ASP A 3 14.53 -10.07 -10.16
N LEU A 4 14.96 -11.31 -9.93
CA LEU A 4 15.60 -12.16 -10.92
C LEU A 4 14.68 -12.50 -12.10
N ARG A 5 13.35 -12.44 -11.94
CA ARG A 5 12.42 -12.72 -13.04
C ARG A 5 12.50 -11.63 -14.10
N THR A 6 12.44 -10.37 -13.68
CA THR A 6 12.58 -9.24 -14.60
C THR A 6 13.97 -9.21 -15.24
N TYR A 7 15.01 -9.52 -14.46
CA TYR A 7 16.38 -9.64 -14.97
C TYR A 7 16.49 -10.69 -16.08
N LEU A 8 15.96 -11.89 -15.86
CA LEU A 8 15.96 -12.97 -16.86
C LEU A 8 15.11 -12.64 -18.08
N ALA A 9 13.97 -12.00 -17.90
CA ALA A 9 13.07 -11.61 -18.98
C ALA A 9 13.65 -10.53 -19.89
N THR A 10 14.54 -9.68 -19.35
CA THR A 10 15.08 -8.52 -20.08
C THR A 10 16.54 -8.63 -20.49
N LYS A 11 17.24 -9.68 -20.07
CA LYS A 11 18.65 -9.93 -20.37
C LYS A 11 18.99 -9.85 -21.86
N ASP A 12 18.07 -10.31 -22.72
CA ASP A 12 18.29 -10.38 -24.17
C ASP A 12 17.72 -9.16 -24.92
N LEU A 13 17.19 -8.15 -24.21
CA LEU A 13 16.79 -6.91 -24.86
C LEU A 13 18.03 -6.07 -25.25
N PRO A 14 17.97 -5.30 -26.35
CA PRO A 14 19.08 -4.45 -26.80
C PRO A 14 19.49 -3.36 -25.79
N GLY A 15 18.67 -3.11 -24.76
CA GLY A 15 18.99 -2.22 -23.63
C GLY A 15 19.64 -2.92 -22.43
N GLY A 16 19.89 -4.23 -22.50
CA GLY A 16 20.43 -5.03 -21.42
C GLY A 16 19.39 -5.41 -20.34
N PRO A 17 19.80 -6.19 -19.34
CA PRO A 17 18.92 -6.63 -18.26
C PRO A 17 18.49 -5.45 -17.38
N VAL A 18 17.19 -5.32 -17.20
CA VAL A 18 16.57 -4.36 -16.30
C VAL A 18 16.61 -4.91 -14.88
N TYR A 19 17.28 -4.18 -13.99
CA TYR A 19 17.32 -4.48 -12.57
C TYR A 19 16.19 -3.73 -11.88
N ILE A 20 15.24 -4.47 -11.32
CA ILE A 20 14.18 -3.91 -10.46
C ILE A 20 14.40 -4.47 -9.06
N GLU A 21 14.49 -3.60 -8.05
CA GLU A 21 14.50 -4.04 -6.66
C GLU A 21 13.12 -4.63 -6.32
N GLU A 22 13.09 -5.77 -5.63
CA GLU A 22 11.86 -6.53 -5.37
C GLU A 22 10.75 -5.67 -4.72
N GLN A 23 11.13 -4.67 -3.92
CA GLN A 23 10.21 -3.74 -3.28
C GLN A 23 9.37 -2.87 -4.24
N PHE A 24 9.79 -2.76 -5.51
CA PHE A 24 9.06 -2.05 -6.56
C PHE A 24 8.36 -2.99 -7.56
N THR A 25 8.49 -4.31 -7.38
CA THR A 25 7.80 -5.28 -8.23
C THR A 25 6.32 -5.36 -7.84
N ALA A 26 5.44 -5.44 -8.84
CA ALA A 26 3.98 -5.46 -8.65
C ALA A 26 3.50 -6.56 -7.68
N GLU A 27 4.18 -7.72 -7.65
CA GLU A 27 3.87 -8.82 -6.74
C GLU A 27 4.14 -8.45 -5.26
N TYR A 28 5.25 -7.75 -4.98
CA TYR A 28 5.60 -7.28 -3.63
C TYR A 28 4.72 -6.11 -3.19
N GLN A 29 4.34 -5.24 -4.12
CA GLN A 29 3.43 -4.12 -3.86
C GLN A 29 2.00 -4.61 -3.53
N LEU A 30 1.59 -5.75 -4.10
CA LEU A 30 0.36 -6.45 -3.71
C LEU A 30 0.48 -7.15 -2.34
N MET A 31 1.64 -7.75 -2.05
CA MET A 31 1.86 -8.54 -0.83
C MET A 31 2.17 -7.66 0.39
N ASN A 32 2.67 -6.45 0.19
CA ASN A 32 2.99 -5.50 1.25
C ASN A 32 2.53 -4.07 0.89
N PRO A 33 1.21 -3.78 0.98
CA PRO A 33 0.68 -2.44 0.74
C PRO A 33 1.16 -1.41 1.77
N GLN A 34 1.78 -1.82 2.88
CA GLN A 34 2.24 -0.90 3.93
C GLN A 34 3.51 -0.12 3.57
N VAL A 35 4.33 -0.60 2.61
CA VAL A 35 5.54 0.13 2.18
C VAL A 35 5.18 1.35 1.33
N VAL A 36 4.00 1.38 0.72
CA VAL A 36 3.49 2.54 -0.03
C VAL A 36 2.90 3.63 0.88
N ASP A 37 2.63 3.32 2.16
CA ASP A 37 1.95 4.22 3.10
C ASP A 37 2.91 5.11 3.92
N SER A 38 4.23 4.96 3.77
CA SER A 38 5.21 5.73 4.56
C SER A 38 5.61 7.07 3.95
N ASN A 39 5.06 7.45 2.79
CA ASN A 39 5.37 8.74 2.15
C ASN A 39 4.14 9.28 1.41
N ASP A 40 3.02 9.33 2.10
CA ASP A 40 1.77 9.90 1.57
C ASP A 40 1.84 11.44 1.60
N ASP A 41 2.80 11.99 0.85
CA ASP A 41 2.85 13.37 0.33
C ASP A 41 1.90 13.53 -0.88
N ARG A 42 0.97 12.58 -1.06
CA ARG A 42 -0.03 12.61 -2.12
C ARG A 42 -1.21 13.45 -1.64
N PRO A 43 -1.70 14.41 -2.44
CA PRO A 43 -2.81 15.28 -2.03
C PRO A 43 -3.98 14.41 -1.60
N LEU A 44 -4.46 14.62 -0.37
CA LEU A 44 -5.56 13.87 0.28
C LEU A 44 -6.65 13.54 -0.73
N THR A 45 -6.64 12.30 -1.24
CA THR A 45 -7.70 11.84 -2.12
C THR A 45 -9.00 11.85 -1.30
N PRO A 46 -10.11 12.37 -1.85
CA PRO A 46 -11.36 12.49 -1.09
C PRO A 46 -11.82 11.14 -0.51
N GLY A 47 -11.46 10.03 -1.16
CA GLY A 47 -11.71 8.67 -0.65
C GLY A 47 -11.03 8.36 0.68
N ARG A 48 -9.77 8.77 0.91
CA ARG A 48 -9.05 8.53 2.18
C ARG A 48 -9.66 9.35 3.31
N ALA A 49 -10.07 10.58 3.04
CA ALA A 49 -10.74 11.44 4.03
C ALA A 49 -12.10 10.87 4.47
N ILE A 50 -12.90 10.38 3.51
CA ILE A 50 -14.20 9.76 3.78
C ILE A 50 -14.02 8.45 4.56
N GLY A 51 -13.07 7.59 4.15
CA GLY A 51 -12.77 6.35 4.86
C GLY A 51 -12.31 6.57 6.31
N GLY A 52 -11.50 7.60 6.54
CA GLY A 52 -11.09 8.01 7.89
C GLY A 52 -12.25 8.50 8.75
N LEU A 53 -13.13 9.34 8.20
CA LEU A 53 -14.32 9.84 8.90
C LEU A 53 -15.28 8.72 9.29
N ILE A 54 -15.55 7.77 8.39
CA ILE A 54 -16.42 6.62 8.66
C ILE A 54 -15.81 5.75 9.76
N SER A 55 -14.50 5.47 9.67
CA SER A 55 -13.79 4.66 10.67
C SER A 55 -13.82 5.32 12.05
N LEU A 56 -13.62 6.64 12.11
CA LEU A 56 -13.72 7.41 13.36
C LEU A 56 -15.13 7.36 13.96
N ALA A 57 -16.16 7.55 13.13
CA ALA A 57 -17.55 7.50 13.56
C ALA A 57 -17.94 6.13 14.12
N LEU A 58 -17.52 5.05 13.46
CA LEU A 58 -17.74 3.68 13.94
C LEU A 58 -17.04 3.41 15.26
N LEU A 59 -15.80 3.88 15.41
CA LEU A 59 -15.03 3.71 16.64
C LEU A 59 -15.69 4.44 17.82
N VAL A 60 -16.08 5.70 17.63
CA VAL A 60 -16.76 6.48 18.68
C VAL A 60 -18.13 5.88 18.99
N GLY A 61 -18.90 5.51 17.97
CA GLY A 61 -20.22 4.91 18.15
C GLY A 61 -20.17 3.59 18.91
N THR A 62 -19.24 2.71 18.57
CA THR A 62 -19.04 1.44 19.30
C THR A 62 -18.54 1.67 20.72
N GLY A 63 -17.63 2.61 20.95
CA GLY A 63 -17.18 2.97 22.30
C GLY A 63 -18.30 3.51 23.19
N VAL A 64 -19.14 4.41 22.65
CA VAL A 64 -20.30 4.96 23.36
C VAL A 64 -21.32 3.86 23.66
N TYR A 65 -21.62 2.99 22.69
CA TYR A 65 -22.52 1.86 22.89
C TYR A 65 -22.05 0.94 24.01
N LEU A 66 -20.77 0.56 24.03
CA LEU A 66 -20.21 -0.28 25.08
C LEU A 66 -20.22 0.41 26.44
N PHE A 67 -20.01 1.73 26.49
CA PHE A 67 -20.08 2.51 27.73
C PHE A 67 -21.50 2.58 28.31
N LEU A 68 -22.52 2.70 27.45
CA LEU A 68 -23.93 2.71 27.85
C LEU A 68 -24.48 1.32 28.14
N ALA A 69 -23.93 0.29 27.50
CA ALA A 69 -24.30 -1.11 27.71
C ALA A 69 -23.66 -1.72 28.96
N TRP A 70 -22.74 -0.98 29.60
CA TRP A 70 -22.10 -1.32 30.88
C TRP A 70 -22.89 -0.75 32.05
#